data_AF-A0A2E0Q5I5-F1
#
_entry.id   AF-A0A2E0Q5I5-F1
#
_cell.length_a   1.000
_cell.length_b   1.000
_cell.length_c   1.000
_cell.angle_alpha   90.00
_cell.angle_beta   90.00
_cell.angle_gamma   90.00
#
_symmetry.space_group_name_H-M   'P 1'
#
loop_
_entity.id
_entity.type
_entity.pdbx_description
1 polymer ?
#
loop_
_entity_poly.entity_id
_entity_poly.type
_entity_poly.pdbx_seq_one_letter_code
_entity_poly.pdbx_strand_id
1 'polypeptide(L)' 'MDRLIYTALSGMQASMDRQRAIASNMANSNTIGFRAELV' A
#
# COMPACT_ATOMS: atom_id res chain seq x y z
N MET A 1 26.18 7.16 4.23
CA MET A 1 24.96 7.47 5.02
C MET A 1 23.72 7.44 4.13
N ASP A 2 23.84 7.78 2.85
CA ASP A 2 22.71 7.88 1.90
C ASP A 2 22.05 6.56 1.55
N ARG A 3 22.81 5.47 1.42
CA ARG A 3 22.26 4.17 1.03
C ARG A 3 21.23 3.62 2.02
N LEU A 4 21.44 3.84 3.33
CA LEU A 4 20.46 3.47 4.36
C LEU A 4 19.22 4.36 4.29
N ILE A 5 19.38 5.65 4.00
CA ILE A 5 18.27 6.58 3.82
C ILE A 5 17.45 6.19 2.59
N TYR A 6 18.09 5.83 1.47
CA TYR A 6 17.40 5.36 0.28
C TYR A 6 16.65 4.04 0.50
N THR A 7 17.23 3.10 1.26
CA THR A 7 16.54 1.85 1.63
C THR A 7 15.38 2.08 2.59
N ALA A 8 15.54 2.96 3.57
CA ALA A 8 14.45 3.34 4.47
C ALA A 8 13.34 4.08 3.71
N LEU A 9 13.70 4.97 2.78
CA LEU A 9 12.78 5.71 1.93
C LEU A 9 12.00 4.79 1.00
N SER A 10 12.67 3.86 0.31
CA SER A 10 12.00 2.90 -0.56
C SER A 10 11.10 1.94 0.24
N GLY A 11 11.52 1.52 1.43
CA GLY A 11 10.70 0.73 2.35
C GLY A 11 9.47 1.50 2.86
N MET A 12 9.61 2.79 3.15
CA MET A 12 8.51 3.66 3.54
C MET A 12 7.53 3.87 2.37
N GLN A 13 8.03 4.14 1.16
CA GLN A 13 7.20 4.26 -0.03
C GLN A 13 6.40 2.99 -0.30
N ALA A 14 7.06 1.82 -0.29
CA ALA A 14 6.37 0.55 -0.42
C ALA A 14 5.31 0.36 0.67
N SER A 15 5.60 0.71 1.92
CA SER A 15 4.63 0.64 3.02
C SER A 15 3.42 1.55 2.81
N MET A 16 3.62 2.77 2.29
CA MET A 16 2.53 3.69 1.97
C MET A 16 1.67 3.18 0.81
N ASP A 17 2.28 2.57 -0.21
CA ASP A 17 1.54 2.01 -1.33
C ASP A 17 0.67 0.82 -0.88
N ARG A 18 1.20 -0.04 0.00
CA ARG A 18 0.40 -1.08 0.66
C ARG A 18 -0.78 -0.50 1.44
N GLN A 19 -0.56 0.56 2.20
CA GLN A 19 -1.63 1.22 2.96
C GLN A 19 -2.72 1.79 2.05
N ARG A 20 -2.36 2.36 0.90
CA ARG A 20 -3.33 2.85 -0.09
C ARG A 20 -4.19 1.73 -0.66
N ALA A 21 -3.57 0.62 -1.04
CA ALA A 21 -4.30 -0.54 -1.55
C ALA A 21 -5.24 -1.14 -0.48
N ILE A 22 -4.76 -1.26 0.76
CA ILE A 22 -5.61 -1.69 1.90
C ILE A 22 -6.77 -0.72 2.12
N ALA A 23 -6.53 0.59 2.15
CA ALA A 23 -7.58 1.59 2.33
C ALA A 23 -8.63 1.53 1.21
N SER A 24 -8.19 1.37 -0.05
CA SER A 24 -9.07 1.18 -1.20
C SER A 24 -9.91 -0.09 -1.08
N ASN A 25 -9.29 -1.21 -0.69
CA ASN A 25 -9.98 -2.47 -0.47
C ASN A 25 -11.02 -2.37 0.65
N MET A 26 -10.68 -1.70 1.75
CA MET A 26 -11.60 -1.48 2.87
C MET A 26 -12.77 -0.59 2.47
N ALA A 27 -12.51 0.51 1.74
CA ALA A 27 -13.55 1.41 1.28
C ALA A 27 -14.57 0.73 0.35
N ASN A 28 -14.11 -0.25 -0.45
CA ASN A 28 -14.93 -0.97 -1.42
C ASN A 28 -15.40 -2.35 -0.93
N SER A 29 -15.14 -2.71 0.34
CA SER A 29 -15.47 -4.03 0.88
C SER A 29 -16.96 -4.38 0.80
N ASN A 30 -17.84 -3.37 0.74
CA ASN A 30 -19.29 -3.55 0.68
C ASN A 30 -19.86 -3.40 -0.74
N THR A 31 -18.99 -3.15 -1.73
CA THR A 31 -19.39 -3.00 -3.13
C THR A 31 -19.57 -4.38 -3.76
N ILE A 32 -20.79 -4.70 -4.20
CA ILE A 32 -21.10 -5.99 -4.83
C ILE A 32 -20.28 -6.14 -6.12
N GLY A 33 -19.54 -7.24 -6.22
CA GLY A 33 -18.69 -7.55 -7.39
C GLY A 33 -17.31 -6.90 -7.38
N PHE A 34 -16.95 -6.15 -6.32
CA PHE A 34 -15.60 -5.60 -6.17
C PHE A 34 -14.56 -6.72 -5.96
N ARG A 35 -13.39 -6.58 -6.61
CA ARG A 35 -12.25 -7.49 -6.47
C ARG A 35 -11.12 -6.73 -5.78
N ALA A 36 -10.78 -7.17 -4.58
CA ALA A 36 -9.70 -6.58 -3.81
C ALA A 36 -8.35 -6.75 -4.52
N GLU A 37 -7.54 -5.71 -4.44
CA GLU A 37 -6.14 -5.75 -4.87
C GLU A 37 -5.32 -6.59 -3.88
N LEU A 38 -4.50 -7.52 -4.40
CA LEU A 38 -3.59 -8.31 -3.58
C LEU A 38 -2.32 -7.49 -3.33
N VAL A 39 -2.03 -7.25 -2.05
CA VAL A 39 -0.90 -6.45 -1.56
C VAL A 39 0.24 -7.33 -1.07
#